data_AF-A3YVN8-F1
#
_entry.id   AF-A3YVN8-F1
#
_cell.length_a   1.000
_cell.length_b   1.000
_cell.length_c   1.000
_cell.angle_alpha   90.00
_cell.angle_beta   90.00
_cell.angle_gamma   90.00
#
_symmetry.space_group_name_H-M   'P 1'
#
loop_
_entity.id
_entity.type
_entity.pdbx_description
1 polymer ?
#
loop_
_entity_poly.entity_id
_entity_poly.type
_entity_poly.pdbx_seq_one_letter_code
_entity_poly.pdbx_strand_id
1 'polypeptide(L)' 'MDLFLASSDGGFRLKPQSALGMVWLQTHFDDAVWSHLATGRVQVSPSSADRLCQDALSAGLRVNRIPNLSLPLSDPS' A
#
# COMPACT_ATOMS: atom_id res chain seq x y z
N MET A 1 11.97 -6.07 0.79
CA MET A 1 10.97 -4.99 0.84
C MET A 1 10.18 -5.17 2.12
N ASP A 2 9.75 -4.08 2.75
CA ASP A 2 9.02 -4.08 4.02
C ASP A 2 7.52 -3.87 3.79
N LEU A 3 7.16 -2.99 2.85
CA LEU A 3 5.77 -2.74 2.45
C LEU A 3 5.58 -2.95 0.96
N PHE A 4 4.42 -3.49 0.62
CA PHE A 4 3.95 -3.64 -0.74
C PHE A 4 2.59 -3.00 -0.93
N LEU A 5 2.46 -2.19 -1.99
CA LEU A 5 1.20 -1.56 -2.39
C LEU A 5 0.87 -1.98 -3.81
N ALA A 6 -0.25 -2.68 -3.99
CA ALA A 6 -0.77 -3.04 -5.30
C ALA A 6 -2.02 -2.23 -5.61
N SER A 7 -2.08 -1.66 -6.82
CA SER A 7 -3.32 -1.06 -7.31
C SER A 7 -4.48 -2.05 -7.23
N SER A 8 -5.64 -1.57 -6.79
CA SER A 8 -6.92 -2.26 -6.80
C SER A 8 -8.01 -1.30 -7.25
N ASP A 9 -9.20 -1.81 -7.53
CA ASP A 9 -10.31 -0.98 -8.00
C ASP A 9 -10.60 0.15 -6.99
N GLY A 10 -10.40 1.40 -7.41
CA GLY A 10 -10.56 2.59 -6.56
C GLY A 10 -9.46 2.88 -5.52
N GLY A 11 -8.33 2.15 -5.50
CA GLY A 11 -7.28 2.43 -4.50
C GLY A 11 -6.06 1.51 -4.56
N PHE A 12 -5.46 1.27 -3.38
CA PHE A 12 -4.30 0.38 -3.23
C PHE A 12 -4.49 -0.59 -2.07
N ARG A 13 -4.19 -1.86 -2.29
CA ARG A 13 -4.07 -2.84 -1.20
C ARG A 13 -2.70 -2.77 -0.56
N LEU A 14 -2.69 -2.70 0.77
CA LEU A 14 -1.49 -2.73 1.60
C LEU A 14 -1.14 -4.17 1.98
N LYS A 15 0.13 -4.54 1.88
CA LYS A 15 0.64 -5.82 2.37
C LYS A 15 2.02 -5.66 3.02
N PRO A 16 2.20 -6.05 4.29
CA PRO A 16 3.53 -6.16 4.87
C PRO A 16 4.30 -7.31 4.22
N GLN A 17 5.59 -7.09 3.95
CA GLN A 17 6.52 -8.10 3.42
C GLN A 17 7.63 -8.46 4.41
N SER A 18 7.68 -7.78 5.56
CA SER A 18 8.59 -8.07 6.66
C SER A 18 7.90 -7.81 8.01
N ALA A 19 8.51 -8.31 9.09
CA ALA A 19 8.05 -8.01 10.44
C ALA A 19 8.12 -6.49 10.74
N LEU A 20 9.16 -5.81 10.24
CA LEU A 20 9.30 -4.36 10.38
C LEU A 20 8.16 -3.60 9.68
N GLY A 21 7.79 -4.03 8.47
CA GLY A 21 6.64 -3.47 7.76
C GLY A 21 5.32 -3.71 8.48
N MET A 22 5.14 -4.88 9.10
CA MET A 22 3.95 -5.14 9.91
C MET A 22 3.90 -4.23 11.14
N VAL A 23 4.98 -4.11 11.90
CA VAL A 23 5.04 -3.23 13.09
C VAL A 23 4.77 -1.78 12.71
N TRP A 24 5.36 -1.29 11.62
CA TRP A 24 5.10 0.07 11.14
C TRP A 24 3.62 0.28 10.76
N LEU A 25 2.97 -0.68 10.10
CA LEU A 25 1.54 -0.58 9.82
C LEU A 25 0.71 -0.56 11.11
N GLN A 26 1.08 -1.33 12.13
CA GLN A 26 0.37 -1.37 13.42
C GLN A 26 0.41 -0.04 14.18
N THR A 27 1.38 0.85 13.92
CA THR A 27 1.39 2.19 14.53
C THR A 27 0.46 3.19 13.84
N HIS A 28 -0.07 2.83 12.66
CA HIS A 28 -0.90 3.70 11.81
C HIS A 28 -2.37 3.27 11.76
N PHE A 29 -2.68 2.08 12.29
CA PHE A 29 -4.00 1.46 12.19
C PHE A 29 -4.40 0.81 13.53
N ASP A 30 -5.69 0.88 13.85
CA ASP A 30 -6.25 0.23 15.03
C ASP A 30 -6.04 -1.30 15.00
N ASP A 31 -5.93 -1.89 16.18
CA ASP A 31 -5.70 -3.33 16.35
C ASP A 31 -6.77 -4.21 15.71
N ALA A 32 -8.01 -3.71 15.67
CA ALA A 32 -9.14 -4.34 15.00
C ALA A 32 -8.87 -4.70 13.52
N VAL A 33 -7.96 -4.00 12.83
CA VAL A 33 -7.65 -4.25 11.41
C VAL A 33 -6.33 -4.99 11.19
N TRP A 34 -5.57 -5.34 12.24
CA TRP A 34 -4.25 -5.96 12.10
C TRP A 34 -4.28 -7.31 11.38
N SER A 35 -5.31 -8.13 11.62
CA SER A 35 -5.49 -9.41 10.91
C SER A 35 -5.70 -9.21 9.40
N HIS A 36 -6.38 -8.12 9.02
CA HIS A 36 -6.58 -7.73 7.63
C HIS A 36 -5.30 -7.17 7.00
N LEU A 37 -4.50 -6.41 7.75
CA LEU A 37 -3.17 -5.95 7.30
C LEU A 37 -2.25 -7.15 7.02
N ALA A 38 -2.17 -8.09 7.96
CA ALA A 38 -1.35 -9.30 7.82
C ALA A 38 -1.73 -10.15 6.59
N THR A 39 -3.01 -10.15 6.23
CA THR A 39 -3.53 -10.90 5.07
C THR A 39 -3.60 -10.09 3.77
N GLY A 40 -3.15 -8.84 3.78
CA GLY A 40 -3.14 -7.96 2.60
C GLY A 40 -4.52 -7.51 2.12
N ARG A 41 -5.51 -7.48 3.04
CA ARG A 41 -6.92 -7.19 2.75
C ARG A 41 -7.34 -5.75 3.04
N VAL A 42 -6.44 -4.92 3.55
CA VAL A 42 -6.71 -3.50 3.76
C VAL A 42 -6.50 -2.75 2.45
N GLN A 43 -7.53 -2.03 2.02
CA GLN A 43 -7.48 -1.10 0.89
C GLN A 43 -7.51 0.33 1.40
N VAL A 44 -6.67 1.18 0.83
CA VAL A 44 -6.60 2.61 1.12
C VAL A 44 -6.83 3.42 -0.15
N SER A 45 -7.30 4.66 0.01
CA SER A 45 -7.45 5.59 -1.10
C SER A 45 -6.08 5.92 -1.73
N PRO A 46 -6.04 6.37 -3.00
CA PRO A 46 -4.80 6.80 -3.64
C PRO A 46 -4.03 7.85 -2.83
N SER A 47 -4.73 8.87 -2.29
CA SER A 47 -4.13 9.92 -1.47
C SER A 47 -3.54 9.40 -0.16
N SER A 48 -4.18 8.40 0.46
CA SER A 48 -3.65 7.75 1.66
C SER A 48 -2.45 6.87 1.34
N ALA A 49 -2.47 6.17 0.20
CA ALA A 49 -1.34 5.40 -0.29
C ALA A 49 -0.10 6.29 -0.52
N ASP A 50 -0.28 7.47 -1.12
CA ASP A 50 0.81 8.44 -1.32
C ASP A 50 1.44 8.87 0.02
N ARG A 51 0.59 9.24 0.99
CA ARG A 51 1.04 9.66 2.33
C ARG A 51 1.76 8.53 3.08
N LEU A 52 1.19 7.31 3.07
CA LEU A 52 1.80 6.14 3.72
C LEU A 52 3.14 5.76 3.08
N CYS A 53 3.25 5.81 1.75
CA CYS A 53 4.51 5.56 1.07
C CYS A 53 5.58 6.58 1.47
N GLN A 54 5.23 7.87 1.49
CA GLN A 54 6.17 8.92 1.85
C GLN A 54 6.64 8.78 3.30
N ASP A 55 5.71 8.50 4.22
CA ASP A 55 6.04 8.33 5.64
C ASP A 55 6.91 7.09 5.88
N ALA A 56 6.55 5.95 5.28
CA ALA A 56 7.34 4.72 5.39
C ALA A 56 8.76 4.87 4.83
N LEU A 57 8.92 5.54 3.69
CA LEU A 57 10.24 5.83 3.12
C LEU A 57 11.05 6.75 4.05
N SER A 58 10.41 7.76 4.63
CA SER A 58 11.06 8.69 5.59
C SER A 58 11.47 7.98 6.88
N ALA A 59 10.71 6.96 7.30
CA ALA A 59 11.04 6.07 8.42
C ALA A 59 12.11 5.00 8.08
N GLY A 60 12.62 4.97 6.84
CA GLY A 60 13.68 4.05 6.41
C GLY A 60 13.19 2.68 5.94
N LEU A 61 11.89 2.48 5.75
CA LEU A 61 11.33 1.23 5.22
C LEU A 61 11.53 1.14 3.70
N ARG A 62 11.71 -0.09 3.21
CA ARG A 62 11.77 -0.37 1.78
C ARG A 62 10.35 -0.59 1.23
N VAL A 63 9.85 0.35 0.44
CA VAL A 63 8.50 0.30 -0.14
C VAL A 63 8.54 -0.14 -1.60
N ASN A 64 7.68 -1.09 -1.98
CA ASN A 64 7.41 -1.43 -3.37
C ASN A 64 5.97 -1.11 -3.72
N ARG A 65 5.76 -0.17 -4.65
CA ARG A 65 4.43 0.24 -5.11
C ARG A 65 4.27 -0.06 -6.60
N ILE A 66 3.25 -0.86 -6.93
CA ILE A 66 2.86 -1.12 -8.31
C ILE A 66 1.76 -0.12 -8.69
N PRO A 67 2.04 0.84 -9.60
CA PRO A 67 1.04 1.79 -10.05
C PRO A 67 -0.04 1.09 -10.89
N ASN A 68 -1.24 1.69 -10.93
CA ASN A 68 -2.22 1.28 -11.92
C ASN A 68 -1.73 1.74 -13.30
N LEU A 69 -1.38 0.81 -14.18
CA LEU A 69 -1.12 1.14 -15.58
C LEU A 69 -2.47 1.23 -16.28
N SER A 70 -3.12 2.39 -16.17
CA SER A 70 -4.19 2.76 -17.10
C SER A 70 -3.54 3.04 -18.44
N LEU A 71 -3.40 2.03 -19.29
CA LEU A 71 -2.99 2.24 -20.68
C LEU A 71 -4.06 3.13 -21.35
N PRO A 72 -3.68 4.28 -21.93
CA PRO A 72 -4.62 5.03 -22.74
C PRO A 72 -5.02 4.13 -23.91
N LEU A 73 -6.31 3.81 -24.02
CA LEU A 73 -6.88 3.20 -25.22
C LEU A 73 -6.51 4.12 -26.38
N SER A 74 -5.65 3.65 -27.27
CA SER A 74 -5.37 4.38 -28.50
C SER A 74 -6.67 4.42 -29.29
N ASP A 75 -7.20 5.64 -29.46
CA ASP A 75 -8.41 5.91 -30.22
C ASP A 75 -8.21 5.37 -31.66
N PRO A 76 -9.12 4.54 -32.20
CA PRO A 76 -9.03 4.16 -33.59
C PRO A 76 -9.40 5.38 -34.47
N SER A 77 -8.41 5.87 -35.22
CA SER A 77 -8.55 6.89 -36.27
C SER A 77 -9.56 6.52 -37.35
#